data_AF-A0A9W7DUV8-F1
#
_entry.id   AF-A0A9W7DUV8-F1
#
_cell.length_a   1.000
_cell.length_b   1.000
_cell.length_c   1.000
_cell.angle_alpha   90.00
_cell.angle_beta   90.00
_cell.angle_gamma   90.00
#
_symmetry.space_group_name_H-M   'P 1'
#
loop_
_entity.id
_entity.type
_entity.pdbx_description
1 polymer ?
#
loop_
_entity_poly.entity_id
_entity_poly.type
_entity_poly.pdbx_seq_one_letter_code
_entity_poly.pdbx_strand_id
1 'polypeptide(L)'
;MNTAQQQQIGNKGGQENDPSYSNVRAPSLPLRKAMLPSISSNPRHVNQKHAVKLSESIKNGTKKVHKEAENVYFIRSFIKGNISRDAYAKLTGNLWHVYVMLEAVLDKNEGVLYGIHQPVELDRADRLLKDWRFLAKRDAGAFPEASPATKDYVSRLESVSNSTQPHLLIAHAYTRYMGDLSGGQILSCCARKALDLPESGEGGMFYKFPGINPKTFKNKYRDILDKLPYEHSSIVSEANVAFALNIRIFEEIDVYNGVEGAVVRPLEFALEQAGKWKMEKKEKGGGGCPFGFTSKNSKGGCPVSGRGSTSSAHSNKRGEITTRGKTEARCPWPFILLHDPKRGLQDWQNWLVLAGVYGFTVSLITSSK
;
A
#
# COMPACT_ATOMS: atom_id res chain seq x y z
N MET A 1 -16.73 74.60 -5.16
CA MET A 1 -15.40 75.19 -5.41
C MET A 1 -14.43 74.08 -5.77
N ASN A 2 -13.87 74.17 -6.98
CA ASN A 2 -12.69 73.51 -7.59
C ASN A 2 -12.58 71.96 -7.54
N THR A 3 -12.65 71.21 -8.65
CA THR A 3 -11.86 71.17 -9.91
C THR A 3 -10.49 70.51 -9.74
N ALA A 4 -10.38 69.32 -10.37
CA ALA A 4 -9.24 68.66 -11.04
C ALA A 4 -7.84 68.65 -10.42
N GLN A 5 -7.19 67.47 -10.43
CA GLN A 5 -6.14 67.17 -11.42
C GLN A 5 -5.62 65.72 -11.34
N GLN A 6 -5.63 65.07 -12.51
CA GLN A 6 -4.82 63.91 -12.87
C GLN A 6 -3.35 64.31 -13.00
N GLN A 7 -2.44 63.40 -12.65
CA GLN A 7 -1.08 63.36 -13.17
C GLN A 7 -0.71 61.92 -13.55
N GLN A 8 -0.49 61.72 -14.86
CA GLN A 8 0.30 60.63 -15.43
C GLN A 8 1.76 61.05 -15.48
N ILE A 9 2.70 60.18 -15.08
CA ILE A 9 4.06 59.92 -15.63
C ILE A 9 4.46 58.56 -15.00
N GLY A 10 5.09 57.55 -15.62
CA GLY A 10 5.70 57.35 -16.92
C GLY A 10 6.45 56.01 -16.87
N ASN A 11 6.51 55.35 -18.02
CA ASN A 11 7.03 54.02 -18.27
C ASN A 11 8.57 53.97 -18.28
N LYS A 12 9.18 52.99 -17.58
CA LYS A 12 10.52 52.39 -17.80
C LYS A 12 10.41 50.96 -17.24
N GLY A 13 10.60 49.87 -17.97
CA GLY A 13 11.63 49.56 -18.96
C GLY A 13 12.48 48.44 -18.36
N GLY A 14 12.34 47.20 -18.87
CA GLY A 14 13.09 46.03 -18.38
C GLY A 14 12.52 44.70 -18.87
N GLN A 15 12.50 44.48 -20.18
CA GLN A 15 12.43 43.15 -20.78
C GLN A 15 13.84 42.55 -20.77
N GLU A 16 14.05 41.45 -20.05
CA GLU A 16 15.12 40.50 -20.36
C GLU A 16 14.51 39.35 -21.16
N ASN A 17 14.81 39.37 -22.46
CA ASN A 17 14.58 38.27 -23.38
C ASN A 17 15.86 37.44 -23.43
N ASP A 18 15.83 36.20 -22.94
CA ASP A 18 16.87 35.20 -23.23
C ASP A 18 16.34 34.23 -24.32
N PRO A 19 17.01 34.10 -25.48
CA PRO A 19 16.46 33.45 -26.65
C PRO A 19 16.99 32.01 -26.78
N SER A 20 16.22 31.03 -26.34
CA SER A 20 16.42 29.66 -26.82
C SER A 20 15.16 28.83 -26.67
N TYR A 21 14.29 28.82 -27.69
CA TYR A 21 13.46 27.67 -28.08
C TYR A 21 12.69 28.05 -29.35
N SER A 22 13.42 28.19 -30.46
CA SER A 22 12.84 28.20 -31.80
C SER A 22 12.96 26.83 -32.42
N ASN A 23 11.82 26.26 -32.83
CA ASN A 23 11.65 25.28 -33.89
C ASN A 23 12.57 24.04 -33.87
N VAL A 24 12.04 22.90 -33.39
CA VAL A 24 12.46 21.59 -33.88
C VAL A 24 11.23 20.84 -34.41
N ARG A 25 11.14 20.82 -35.73
CA ARG A 25 10.19 20.06 -36.53
C ARG A 25 10.60 18.59 -36.52
N ALA A 26 9.64 17.70 -36.29
CA ALA A 26 9.84 16.25 -36.34
C ALA A 26 10.35 15.79 -37.72
N PRO A 27 11.40 14.96 -37.80
CA PRO A 27 11.77 14.31 -39.05
C PRO A 27 10.91 13.06 -39.28
N SER A 28 10.14 13.08 -40.38
CA SER A 28 9.43 11.94 -40.94
C SER A 28 10.40 10.94 -41.57
N LEU A 29 10.43 9.70 -41.08
CA LEU A 29 11.20 8.60 -41.66
C LEU A 29 10.40 7.91 -42.79
N PRO A 30 11.04 7.54 -43.92
CA PRO A 30 10.37 6.85 -45.01
C PRO A 30 10.09 5.38 -44.66
N LEU A 31 8.86 4.93 -44.93
CA LEU A 31 8.41 3.54 -44.82
C LEU A 31 9.14 2.66 -45.84
N ARG A 32 10.12 1.88 -45.39
CA ARG A 32 10.72 0.79 -46.20
C ARG A 32 9.98 -0.51 -45.88
N LYS A 33 9.31 -1.07 -46.89
CA LYS A 33 8.60 -2.36 -46.84
C LYS A 33 9.63 -3.49 -46.75
N ALA A 34 9.81 -4.08 -45.56
CA ALA A 34 10.65 -5.25 -45.36
C ALA A 34 9.82 -6.53 -45.58
N MET A 35 10.24 -7.38 -46.52
CA MET A 35 9.74 -8.75 -46.71
C MET A 35 10.09 -9.60 -45.48
N LEU A 36 9.09 -10.23 -44.86
CA LEU A 36 9.27 -11.24 -43.82
C LEU A 36 9.38 -12.64 -44.46
N PRO A 37 10.39 -13.47 -44.12
CA PRO A 37 10.39 -14.89 -44.44
C PRO A 37 9.38 -15.64 -43.56
N SER A 38 8.60 -16.53 -44.16
CA SER A 38 7.68 -17.44 -43.49
C SER A 38 8.44 -18.43 -42.61
N ILE A 39 8.28 -18.35 -41.28
CA ILE A 39 8.77 -19.35 -40.34
C ILE A 39 7.60 -20.26 -39.93
N SER A 40 7.80 -21.54 -40.23
CA SER A 40 6.97 -22.68 -39.91
C SER A 40 6.48 -22.69 -38.47
N SER A 41 5.16 -22.84 -38.30
CA SER A 41 4.47 -22.98 -37.03
C SER A 41 4.65 -24.39 -36.46
N ASN A 42 5.35 -24.52 -35.35
CA ASN A 42 5.22 -25.68 -34.48
C ASN A 42 5.21 -25.23 -33.01
N PRO A 43 4.03 -25.08 -32.37
CA PRO A 43 3.95 -24.70 -30.97
C PRO A 43 4.24 -25.93 -30.11
N ARG A 44 5.51 -26.09 -29.71
CA ARG A 44 5.82 -26.87 -28.51
C ARG A 44 5.13 -26.18 -27.34
N HIS A 45 4.08 -26.82 -26.80
CA HIS A 45 3.46 -26.46 -25.53
C HIS A 45 4.52 -26.54 -24.42
N VAL A 46 5.25 -25.45 -24.22
CA VAL A 46 5.98 -25.22 -22.98
C VAL A 46 4.89 -24.93 -21.95
N ASN A 47 4.71 -25.88 -21.03
CA ASN A 47 3.86 -25.73 -19.86
C ASN A 47 4.43 -24.60 -19.00
N GLN A 48 4.09 -23.35 -19.32
CA GLN A 48 4.40 -22.19 -18.51
C GLN A 48 3.63 -22.38 -17.20
N LYS A 49 4.31 -22.92 -16.18
CA LYS A 49 3.95 -22.60 -14.79
C LYS A 49 3.75 -21.10 -14.75
N HIS A 50 2.52 -20.64 -14.53
CA HIS A 50 2.22 -19.21 -14.43
C HIS A 50 3.21 -18.59 -13.46
N ALA A 51 4.14 -17.78 -13.98
CA ALA A 51 5.04 -17.01 -13.13
C ALA A 51 4.15 -16.21 -12.17
N VAL A 52 4.45 -16.30 -10.86
CA VAL A 52 3.66 -15.61 -9.83
C VAL A 52 3.63 -14.14 -10.18
N LYS A 53 2.43 -13.56 -10.22
CA LYS A 53 2.18 -12.15 -10.58
C LYS A 53 2.68 -11.19 -9.49
N LEU A 54 3.17 -10.01 -9.85
CA LEU A 54 3.65 -9.01 -8.88
C LEU A 54 2.53 -8.58 -7.93
N SER A 55 1.33 -8.33 -8.45
CA SER A 55 0.18 -7.94 -7.63
C SER A 55 -0.17 -8.99 -6.56
N GLU A 56 -0.04 -10.28 -6.90
CA GLU A 56 -0.23 -11.39 -5.97
C GLU A 56 0.92 -11.50 -4.97
N SER A 57 2.16 -11.30 -5.42
CA SER A 57 3.35 -11.29 -4.57
C SER A 57 3.27 -10.21 -3.50
N ILE A 58 2.88 -8.98 -3.85
CA ILE A 58 2.69 -7.90 -2.88
C ILE A 58 1.56 -8.25 -1.91
N LYS A 59 0.39 -8.67 -2.41
CA LYS A 59 -0.77 -9.04 -1.56
C LYS A 59 -0.39 -10.11 -0.52
N ASN A 60 0.31 -11.15 -0.96
CA ASN A 60 0.67 -12.26 -0.08
C ASN A 60 1.82 -11.86 0.88
N GLY A 61 2.82 -11.14 0.36
CA GLY A 61 3.99 -10.71 1.11
C GLY A 61 3.71 -9.63 2.16
N THR A 62 2.62 -8.86 2.02
CA THR A 62 2.22 -7.84 3.02
C THR A 62 1.10 -8.31 3.94
N LYS A 63 0.59 -9.54 3.79
CA LYS A 63 -0.56 -10.04 4.56
C LYS A 63 -0.38 -9.93 6.09
N LYS A 64 0.84 -10.19 6.59
CA LYS A 64 1.15 -10.10 8.03
C LYS A 64 1.08 -8.66 8.53
N VAL A 65 1.78 -7.74 7.87
CA VAL A 65 1.82 -6.32 8.28
C VAL A 65 0.50 -5.61 8.02
N HIS A 66 -0.27 -6.01 7.00
CA HIS A 66 -1.63 -5.54 6.80
C HIS A 66 -2.52 -5.90 7.99
N LYS A 67 -2.48 -7.16 8.45
CA LYS A 67 -3.21 -7.59 9.64
C LYS A 67 -2.74 -6.84 10.88
N GLU A 68 -1.46 -6.51 10.98
CA GLU A 68 -0.94 -5.71 12.08
C GLU A 68 -1.51 -4.28 12.07
N ALA A 69 -1.55 -3.63 10.90
CA ALA A 69 -2.16 -2.32 10.74
C ALA A 69 -3.64 -2.30 11.12
N GLU A 70 -4.40 -3.34 10.76
CA GLU A 70 -5.80 -3.50 11.18
C GLU A 70 -5.97 -3.69 12.69
N ASN A 71 -4.93 -4.15 13.39
CA ASN A 71 -4.98 -4.41 14.82
C ASN A 71 -4.52 -3.24 15.70
N VAL A 72 -3.97 -2.18 15.11
CA VAL A 72 -3.68 -0.94 15.84
C VAL A 72 -4.95 -0.42 16.52
N TYR A 73 -4.84 0.01 17.79
CA TYR A 73 -6.01 0.38 18.58
C TYR A 73 -6.81 1.47 17.88
N PHE A 74 -6.13 2.49 17.37
CA PHE A 74 -6.73 3.58 16.60
C PHE A 74 -7.63 3.06 15.47
N ILE A 75 -7.14 2.14 14.64
CA ILE A 75 -7.88 1.60 13.49
C ILE A 75 -9.08 0.77 13.95
N ARG A 76 -8.90 -0.08 14.96
CA ARG A 76 -10.00 -0.88 15.53
C ARG A 76 -11.10 0.01 16.14
N SER A 77 -10.71 1.06 16.84
CA SER A 77 -11.62 2.03 17.45
C SER A 77 -12.36 2.81 16.36
N PHE A 78 -11.64 3.27 15.34
CA PHE A 78 -12.20 4.01 14.22
C PHE A 78 -13.24 3.18 13.45
N ILE A 79 -12.96 1.92 13.12
CA ILE A 79 -13.94 1.05 12.45
C ILE A 79 -15.22 0.86 13.28
N LYS A 80 -15.12 0.87 14.61
CA LYS A 80 -16.28 0.81 15.52
C LYS A 80 -17.04 2.13 15.62
N GLY A 81 -16.60 3.19 14.94
CA GLY A 81 -17.17 4.54 15.02
C GLY A 81 -16.67 5.34 16.22
N ASN A 82 -15.69 4.83 16.97
CA ASN A 82 -15.11 5.52 18.12
C ASN A 82 -13.91 6.34 17.65
N ILE A 83 -14.20 7.49 17.04
CA ILE A 83 -13.21 8.43 16.50
C ILE A 83 -13.62 9.86 16.86
N SER A 84 -12.68 10.66 17.36
CA SER A 84 -12.90 12.09 17.61
C SER A 84 -12.58 12.90 16.35
N ARG A 85 -13.19 14.10 16.23
CA ARG A 85 -12.91 15.02 15.13
C ARG A 85 -11.43 15.42 15.11
N ASP A 86 -10.82 15.64 16.27
CA ASP A 86 -9.42 16.05 16.39
C ASP A 86 -8.46 14.92 15.98
N ALA A 87 -8.71 13.68 16.41
CA ALA A 87 -7.91 12.53 15.98
C ALA A 87 -8.01 12.31 14.47
N TYR A 88 -9.20 12.48 13.90
CA TYR A 88 -9.38 12.39 12.45
C TYR A 88 -8.70 13.55 11.72
N ALA A 89 -8.78 14.78 12.23
CA ALA A 89 -8.04 15.92 11.71
C ALA A 89 -6.51 15.66 11.74
N LYS A 90 -5.99 15.09 12.84
CA LYS A 90 -4.58 14.74 12.98
C LYS A 90 -4.14 13.71 11.93
N LEU A 91 -4.93 12.65 11.73
CA LEU A 91 -4.70 11.68 10.67
C LEU A 91 -4.68 12.35 9.30
N THR A 92 -5.71 13.12 8.97
CA THR A 92 -5.85 13.79 7.66
C THR A 92 -4.69 14.75 7.39
N GLY A 93 -4.26 15.51 8.41
CA GLY A 93 -3.10 16.41 8.30
C GLY A 93 -1.79 15.66 8.08
N ASN A 94 -1.57 14.56 8.79
CA ASN A 94 -0.40 13.70 8.57
C ASN A 94 -0.41 13.05 7.18
N LEU A 95 -1.56 12.54 6.75
CA LEU A 95 -1.70 11.99 5.40
C LEU A 95 -1.45 13.05 4.33
N TRP A 96 -1.90 14.29 4.51
CA TRP A 96 -1.61 15.36 3.55
C TRP A 96 -0.11 15.46 3.21
N HIS A 97 0.77 15.48 4.22
CA HIS A 97 2.22 15.49 4.02
C HIS A 97 2.72 14.26 3.26
N VAL A 98 2.22 13.07 3.60
CA VAL A 98 2.59 11.82 2.92
C VAL A 98 2.18 11.87 1.45
N TYR A 99 0.98 12.33 1.12
CA TYR A 99 0.51 12.38 -0.27
C TYR A 99 1.16 13.49 -1.08
N VAL A 100 1.39 14.67 -0.50
CA VAL A 100 2.17 15.73 -1.17
C VAL A 100 3.53 15.19 -1.60
N MET A 101 4.24 14.52 -0.68
CA MET A 101 5.54 13.94 -1.02
C MET A 101 5.40 12.79 -2.01
N LEU A 102 4.45 11.86 -1.79
CA LEU A 102 4.24 10.70 -2.66
C LEU A 102 3.96 11.14 -4.10
N GLU A 103 3.02 12.05 -4.30
CA GLU A 103 2.62 12.54 -5.63
C GLU A 103 3.79 13.23 -6.32
N ALA A 104 4.51 14.10 -5.61
CA ALA A 104 5.70 14.78 -6.15
C ALA A 104 6.83 13.81 -6.55
N VAL A 105 7.10 12.77 -5.74
CA VAL A 105 8.14 11.79 -6.09
C VAL A 105 7.69 10.83 -7.19
N LEU A 106 6.40 10.53 -7.31
CA LEU A 106 5.89 9.74 -8.42
C LEU A 106 6.04 10.52 -9.74
N ASP A 107 5.61 11.78 -9.78
CA ASP A 107 5.78 12.67 -10.95
C ASP A 107 7.25 12.77 -11.37
N LYS A 108 8.15 13.02 -10.39
CA LYS A 108 9.59 13.11 -10.63
C LYS A 108 10.19 11.85 -11.27
N ASN A 109 9.65 10.67 -10.95
CA ASN A 109 10.21 9.38 -11.35
C ASN A 109 9.35 8.64 -12.38
N GLU A 110 8.37 9.28 -13.02
CA GLU A 110 7.38 8.60 -13.88
C GLU A 110 8.02 7.70 -14.96
N GLY A 111 9.19 8.08 -15.48
CA GLY A 111 9.95 7.30 -16.46
C GLY A 111 10.33 5.87 -16.03
N VAL A 112 10.28 5.55 -14.74
CA VAL A 112 10.54 4.19 -14.20
C VAL A 112 9.30 3.55 -13.55
N LEU A 113 8.14 4.22 -13.58
CA LEU A 113 6.93 3.76 -12.90
C LEU A 113 5.89 3.18 -13.84
N TYR A 114 6.04 3.38 -15.16
CA TYR A 114 5.22 2.75 -16.21
C TYR A 114 3.70 2.94 -16.02
N GLY A 115 3.24 4.17 -15.73
CA GLY A 115 1.82 4.49 -15.58
C GLY A 115 1.17 3.96 -14.30
N ILE A 116 1.99 3.63 -13.30
CA ILE A 116 1.52 3.35 -11.94
C ILE A 116 0.91 4.60 -11.32
N HIS A 117 1.46 5.79 -11.59
CA HIS A 117 0.86 7.05 -11.17
C HIS A 117 -0.16 7.51 -12.21
N GLN A 118 -1.40 7.69 -11.77
CA GLN A 118 -2.53 8.16 -12.59
C GLN A 118 -3.11 9.39 -11.89
N PRO A 119 -2.51 10.58 -12.04
CA PRO A 119 -2.74 11.74 -11.16
C PRO A 119 -4.19 12.22 -11.17
N VAL A 120 -4.83 12.25 -12.34
CA VAL A 120 -6.24 12.65 -12.50
C VAL A 120 -7.16 11.79 -11.62
N GLU A 121 -6.92 10.48 -11.61
CA GLU A 121 -7.70 9.52 -10.86
C GLU A 121 -7.30 9.45 -9.38
N LEU A 122 -6.00 9.49 -9.10
CA LEU A 122 -5.43 9.04 -7.82
C LEU A 122 -4.93 10.16 -6.91
N ASP A 123 -4.64 11.38 -7.37
CA ASP A 123 -4.05 12.42 -6.51
C ASP A 123 -5.02 12.89 -5.45
N ARG A 124 -4.54 12.94 -4.21
CA ARG A 124 -5.32 13.11 -2.98
C ARG A 124 -4.89 14.33 -2.17
N ALA A 125 -3.69 14.88 -2.35
CA ALA A 125 -3.16 15.96 -1.51
C ALA A 125 -4.14 17.13 -1.37
N ASP A 126 -4.67 17.65 -2.48
CA ASP A 126 -5.64 18.75 -2.46
C ASP A 126 -6.92 18.43 -1.67
N ARG A 127 -7.39 17.18 -1.74
CA ARG A 127 -8.59 16.74 -1.02
C ARG A 127 -8.31 16.61 0.47
N LEU A 128 -7.15 16.07 0.83
CA LEU A 128 -6.69 15.96 2.20
C LEU A 128 -6.55 17.34 2.85
N LEU A 129 -6.02 18.33 2.13
CA LEU A 129 -5.88 19.69 2.65
C LEU A 129 -7.24 20.33 2.93
N LYS A 130 -8.20 20.17 2.02
CA LYS A 130 -9.58 20.66 2.19
C LYS A 130 -10.25 19.99 3.39
N ASP A 131 -10.15 18.67 3.48
CA ASP A 131 -10.71 17.91 4.61
C ASP A 131 -10.07 18.32 5.93
N TRP A 132 -8.75 18.48 5.98
CA TRP A 132 -8.04 18.91 7.18
C TRP A 132 -8.53 20.29 7.65
N ARG A 133 -8.64 21.28 6.75
CA ARG A 133 -9.12 22.62 7.09
C ARG A 133 -10.54 22.59 7.65
N PHE A 134 -11.42 21.81 7.04
CA PHE A 134 -12.78 21.61 7.53
C PHE A 134 -12.78 20.95 8.92
N LEU A 135 -12.05 19.85 9.08
CA LEU A 135 -12.01 19.09 10.34
C LEU A 135 -11.41 19.91 11.47
N ALA A 136 -10.27 20.56 11.24
CA ALA A 136 -9.54 21.37 12.21
C ALA A 136 -10.11 22.79 12.39
N LYS A 137 -11.17 23.16 11.65
CA LYS A 137 -11.78 24.49 11.64
C LYS A 137 -10.74 25.60 11.41
N ARG A 138 -9.94 25.44 10.35
CA ARG A 138 -8.85 26.36 9.97
C ARG A 138 -9.16 27.08 8.67
N ASP A 139 -8.59 28.26 8.53
CA ASP A 139 -8.75 29.11 7.35
C ASP A 139 -8.03 28.55 6.11
N ALA A 140 -8.37 29.12 4.95
CA ALA A 140 -7.82 28.71 3.66
C ALA A 140 -6.29 28.87 3.52
N GLY A 141 -5.64 29.71 4.34
CA GLY A 141 -4.18 29.86 4.35
C GLY A 141 -3.44 28.89 5.27
N ALA A 142 -4.16 28.12 6.10
CA ALA A 142 -3.55 27.24 7.09
C ALA A 142 -3.08 25.91 6.47
N PHE A 143 -2.04 25.34 7.07
CA PHE A 143 -1.48 24.03 6.73
C PHE A 143 -1.26 23.19 7.99
N PRO A 144 -1.40 21.86 7.92
CA PRO A 144 -1.10 20.98 9.04
C PRO A 144 0.40 20.91 9.29
N GLU A 145 0.79 20.68 10.54
CA GLU A 145 2.17 20.31 10.89
C GLU A 145 2.36 18.80 10.83
N ALA A 146 3.50 18.36 10.28
CA ALA A 146 3.86 16.95 10.22
C ALA A 146 4.30 16.43 11.60
N SER A 147 3.73 15.31 12.03
CA SER A 147 4.22 14.57 13.20
C SER A 147 5.59 13.90 12.94
N PRO A 148 6.33 13.48 13.98
CA PRO A 148 7.59 12.76 13.83
C PRO A 148 7.50 11.54 12.90
N ALA A 149 6.54 10.62 13.10
CA ALA A 149 6.39 9.45 12.21
C ALA A 149 6.02 9.83 10.78
N THR A 150 5.29 10.94 10.60
CA THR A 150 4.98 11.47 9.27
C THR A 150 6.24 11.98 8.58
N LYS A 151 7.11 12.70 9.30
CA LYS A 151 8.41 13.14 8.79
C LYS A 151 9.29 11.96 8.39
N ASP A 152 9.28 10.88 9.18
CA ASP A 152 10.01 9.65 8.83
C ASP A 152 9.51 9.05 7.52
N TYR A 153 8.19 9.02 7.31
CA TYR A 153 7.61 8.50 6.07
C TYR A 153 7.96 9.40 4.88
N VAL A 154 7.76 10.71 5.00
CA VAL A 154 8.16 11.68 3.97
C VAL A 154 9.65 11.53 3.61
N SER A 155 10.51 11.40 4.62
CA SER A 155 11.96 11.19 4.42
C SER A 155 12.26 9.88 3.69
N ARG A 156 11.50 8.80 3.95
CA ARG A 156 11.66 7.54 3.23
C ARG A 156 11.28 7.67 1.75
N LEU A 157 10.17 8.34 1.44
CA LEU A 157 9.73 8.57 0.07
C LEU A 157 10.79 9.35 -0.72
N GLU A 158 11.30 10.44 -0.14
CA GLU A 158 12.37 11.23 -0.74
C GLU A 158 13.67 10.41 -0.91
N SER A 159 14.04 9.62 0.10
CA SER A 159 15.21 8.74 0.04
C SER A 159 15.10 7.71 -1.09
N VAL A 160 13.94 7.06 -1.25
CA VAL A 160 13.72 6.08 -2.33
C VAL A 160 13.76 6.78 -3.69
N SER A 161 13.10 7.93 -3.81
CA SER A 161 13.10 8.75 -5.03
C SER A 161 14.52 9.14 -5.49
N ASN A 162 15.42 9.43 -4.55
CA ASN A 162 16.77 9.89 -4.85
C ASN A 162 17.79 8.74 -4.90
N SER A 163 17.34 7.50 -4.75
CA SER A 163 18.21 6.32 -4.75
C SER A 163 18.48 5.78 -6.16
N THR A 164 19.30 4.73 -6.24
CA THR A 164 19.48 3.94 -7.48
C THR A 164 18.31 3.00 -7.79
N GLN A 165 17.28 2.95 -6.93
CA GLN A 165 16.12 2.08 -7.08
C GLN A 165 14.79 2.84 -6.91
N PRO A 166 14.54 3.91 -7.71
CA PRO A 166 13.29 4.69 -7.61
C PRO A 166 12.03 3.88 -7.95
N HIS A 167 12.15 2.76 -8.66
CA HIS A 167 11.04 1.83 -8.92
C HIS A 167 10.39 1.28 -7.64
N LEU A 168 11.07 1.34 -6.49
CA LEU A 168 10.49 0.94 -5.21
C LEU A 168 9.34 1.87 -4.76
N LEU A 169 9.19 3.06 -5.33
CA LEU A 169 8.02 3.93 -5.13
C LEU A 169 6.70 3.25 -5.51
N ILE A 170 6.73 2.24 -6.41
CA ILE A 170 5.58 1.40 -6.77
C ILE A 170 4.97 0.75 -5.52
N ALA A 171 5.81 0.37 -4.55
CA ALA A 171 5.36 -0.23 -3.30
C ALA A 171 4.55 0.74 -2.43
N HIS A 172 4.96 2.01 -2.38
CA HIS A 172 4.27 3.07 -1.64
C HIS A 172 2.96 3.46 -2.32
N ALA A 173 2.98 3.67 -3.63
CA ALA A 173 1.78 3.94 -4.43
C ALA A 173 0.75 2.82 -4.27
N TYR A 174 1.17 1.55 -4.40
CA TYR A 174 0.31 0.39 -4.17
C TYR A 174 -0.31 0.41 -2.77
N THR A 175 0.53 0.55 -1.73
CA THR A 175 0.10 0.47 -0.33
C THR A 175 -0.94 1.54 -0.01
N ARG A 176 -0.75 2.77 -0.51
CA ARG A 176 -1.67 3.88 -0.29
C ARG A 176 -2.93 3.76 -1.16
N TYR A 177 -2.80 3.87 -2.49
CA TYR A 177 -3.95 3.97 -3.39
C TYR A 177 -4.84 2.72 -3.36
N MET A 178 -4.27 1.51 -3.29
CA MET A 178 -5.09 0.28 -3.22
C MET A 178 -5.78 0.14 -1.86
N GLY A 179 -5.15 0.66 -0.80
CA GLY A 179 -5.75 0.79 0.53
C GLY A 179 -6.96 1.70 0.52
N ASP A 180 -6.83 2.90 -0.07
CA ASP A 180 -7.90 3.91 -0.13
C ASP A 180 -9.12 3.43 -0.93
N LEU A 181 -8.88 2.73 -2.05
CA LEU A 181 -9.91 2.11 -2.89
C LEU A 181 -10.48 0.81 -2.31
N SER A 182 -10.03 0.39 -1.13
CA SER A 182 -10.47 -0.84 -0.45
C SER A 182 -10.93 -0.54 0.98
N GLY A 183 -10.04 -0.67 1.98
CA GLY A 183 -10.38 -0.42 3.38
C GLY A 183 -10.72 1.05 3.65
N GLY A 184 -10.17 1.98 2.88
CA GLY A 184 -10.48 3.41 2.99
C GLY A 184 -11.95 3.74 2.79
N GLN A 185 -12.67 2.96 1.97
CA GLN A 185 -14.12 3.15 1.76
C GLN A 185 -14.93 2.82 3.03
N ILE A 186 -14.47 1.84 3.81
CA ILE A 186 -15.07 1.52 5.11
C ILE A 186 -14.78 2.65 6.10
N LEU A 187 -13.52 3.12 6.17
CA LEU A 187 -13.14 4.23 7.05
C LEU A 187 -13.91 5.51 6.72
N SER A 188 -14.11 5.81 5.45
CA SER A 188 -14.94 6.95 5.00
C SER A 188 -16.37 6.87 5.54
N CYS A 189 -16.99 5.69 5.44
CA CYS A 189 -18.33 5.46 5.96
C CYS A 189 -18.38 5.64 7.49
N CYS A 190 -17.41 5.07 8.21
CA CYS A 190 -17.29 5.21 9.66
C CYS A 190 -17.08 6.68 10.08
N ALA A 191 -16.19 7.42 9.39
CA ALA A 191 -15.93 8.83 9.69
C ALA A 191 -17.18 9.70 9.49
N ARG A 192 -17.86 9.54 8.35
CA ARG A 192 -19.09 10.29 8.05
C ARG A 192 -20.15 10.08 9.11
N LYS A 193 -20.35 8.82 9.54
CA LYS A 193 -21.34 8.49 10.56
C LYS A 193 -20.93 8.97 11.96
N ALA A 194 -19.69 8.73 12.36
CA ALA A 194 -19.22 9.03 13.71
C ALA A 194 -19.09 10.54 13.98
N LEU A 195 -18.76 11.32 12.95
CA LEU A 195 -18.49 12.76 13.06
C LEU A 195 -19.59 13.64 12.47
N ASP A 196 -20.71 13.04 12.07
CA ASP A 196 -21.85 13.71 11.42
C ASP A 196 -21.40 14.64 10.28
N LEU A 197 -20.59 14.09 9.36
CA LEU A 197 -20.03 14.88 8.25
C LEU A 197 -21.13 15.27 7.26
N PRO A 198 -21.11 16.50 6.73
CA PRO A 198 -22.18 17.01 5.87
C PRO A 198 -22.30 16.25 4.55
N GLU A 199 -23.49 16.27 3.96
CA GLU A 199 -23.75 15.63 2.66
C GLU A 199 -22.95 16.25 1.50
N SER A 200 -22.50 17.51 1.64
CA SER A 200 -21.52 18.15 0.74
C SER A 200 -20.26 17.29 0.59
N GLY A 201 -19.92 16.54 1.65
CA GLY A 201 -18.77 15.65 1.75
C GLY A 201 -17.50 16.31 2.26
N GLU A 202 -17.58 17.56 2.71
CA GLU A 202 -16.47 18.21 3.40
C GLU A 202 -16.02 17.38 4.61
N GLY A 203 -14.71 17.25 4.79
CA GLY A 203 -14.12 16.39 5.80
C GLY A 203 -14.00 14.92 5.39
N GLY A 204 -14.53 14.52 4.23
CA GLY A 204 -14.42 13.15 3.70
C GLY A 204 -14.11 13.08 2.19
N MET A 205 -13.64 14.17 1.58
CA MET A 205 -13.33 14.26 0.15
C MET A 205 -12.18 13.35 -0.27
N PHE A 206 -11.23 13.09 0.62
CA PHE A 206 -10.07 12.20 0.42
C PHE A 206 -10.49 10.84 -0.14
N TYR A 207 -11.57 10.26 0.38
CA TYR A 207 -12.06 8.94 -0.02
C TYR A 207 -13.01 8.96 -1.23
N LYS A 208 -13.31 10.14 -1.79
CA LYS A 208 -14.11 10.26 -3.02
C LYS A 208 -13.18 10.14 -4.24
N PHE A 209 -13.48 9.20 -5.13
CA PHE A 209 -12.75 8.99 -6.39
C PHE A 209 -13.70 9.17 -7.59
N PRO A 210 -13.98 10.42 -8.02
CA PRO A 210 -14.91 10.67 -9.11
C PRO A 210 -14.39 10.04 -10.40
N GLY A 211 -15.29 9.47 -11.20
CA GLY A 211 -14.93 8.79 -12.45
C GLY A 211 -14.31 7.40 -12.28
N ILE A 212 -14.08 6.94 -11.04
CA ILE A 212 -13.53 5.60 -10.78
C ILE A 212 -14.62 4.64 -10.34
N ASN A 213 -14.75 3.52 -11.06
CA ASN A 213 -15.34 2.32 -10.49
C ASN A 213 -14.24 1.51 -9.77
N PRO A 214 -14.26 1.36 -8.43
CA PRO A 214 -13.14 0.79 -7.69
C PRO A 214 -12.76 -0.64 -8.10
N LYS A 215 -13.73 -1.47 -8.51
CA LYS A 215 -13.45 -2.86 -8.92
C LYS A 215 -12.66 -2.89 -10.22
N THR A 216 -13.15 -2.20 -11.25
CA THR A 216 -12.51 -2.19 -12.57
C THR A 216 -11.15 -1.50 -12.53
N PHE A 217 -11.03 -0.38 -11.81
CA PHE A 217 -9.77 0.34 -11.69
C PHE A 217 -8.70 -0.48 -10.95
N LYS A 218 -9.05 -1.14 -9.84
CA LYS A 218 -8.10 -2.03 -9.14
C LYS A 218 -7.65 -3.20 -10.02
N ASN A 219 -8.50 -3.70 -10.93
CA ASN A 219 -8.07 -4.73 -11.88
C ASN A 219 -7.08 -4.17 -12.90
N LYS A 220 -7.38 -3.03 -13.53
CA LYS A 220 -6.46 -2.31 -14.42
C LYS A 220 -5.11 -2.05 -13.75
N TYR A 221 -5.12 -1.56 -12.51
CA TYR A 221 -3.91 -1.27 -11.74
C TYR A 221 -3.07 -2.54 -11.51
N ARG A 222 -3.70 -3.67 -11.18
CA ARG A 222 -3.00 -4.97 -11.05
C ARG A 222 -2.44 -5.47 -12.38
N ASP A 223 -3.15 -5.26 -13.47
CA ASP A 223 -2.67 -5.63 -14.81
C ASP A 223 -1.44 -4.80 -15.23
N ILE A 224 -1.31 -3.56 -14.76
CA ILE A 224 -0.09 -2.75 -14.93
C ILE A 224 1.05 -3.34 -14.10
N LEU A 225 0.82 -3.56 -12.79
CA LEU A 225 1.82 -4.17 -11.90
C LEU A 225 2.38 -5.49 -12.44
N ASP A 226 1.50 -6.36 -12.93
CA ASP A 226 1.86 -7.69 -13.40
C ASP A 226 2.71 -7.69 -14.68
N LYS A 227 2.85 -6.53 -15.35
CA LYS A 227 3.66 -6.35 -16.56
C LYS A 227 5.00 -5.64 -16.29
N LEU A 228 5.23 -5.19 -15.05
CA LEU A 228 6.44 -4.46 -14.71
C LEU A 228 7.68 -5.36 -14.80
N PRO A 229 8.81 -4.87 -15.35
CA PRO A 229 10.03 -5.66 -15.54
C PRO A 229 10.91 -5.71 -14.26
N TYR A 230 10.30 -5.60 -13.08
CA TYR A 230 11.01 -5.47 -11.81
C TYR A 230 11.03 -6.74 -10.99
N GLU A 231 12.01 -6.83 -10.10
CA GLU A 231 12.14 -7.93 -9.18
C GLU A 231 11.07 -7.83 -8.07
N HIS A 232 10.32 -8.92 -7.83
CA HIS A 232 9.17 -8.86 -6.94
C HIS A 232 9.57 -8.71 -5.47
N SER A 233 10.63 -9.37 -5.02
CA SER A 233 11.00 -9.41 -3.61
C SER A 233 11.42 -8.03 -3.07
N SER A 234 12.08 -7.20 -3.89
CA SER A 234 12.44 -5.83 -3.52
C SER A 234 11.20 -4.94 -3.32
N ILE A 235 10.23 -5.01 -4.24
CA ILE A 235 8.97 -4.25 -4.14
C ILE A 235 8.12 -4.75 -2.96
N VAL A 236 8.05 -6.07 -2.73
CA VAL A 236 7.33 -6.66 -1.59
C VAL A 236 7.96 -6.23 -0.25
N SER A 237 9.29 -6.22 -0.19
CA SER A 237 10.06 -5.76 0.96
C SER A 237 9.79 -4.28 1.25
N GLU A 238 9.82 -3.42 0.22
CA GLU A 238 9.48 -2.01 0.39
C GLU A 238 8.01 -1.80 0.76
N ALA A 239 7.10 -2.64 0.26
CA ALA A 239 5.69 -2.53 0.63
C ALA A 239 5.49 -2.78 2.12
N ASN A 240 6.25 -3.73 2.71
CA ASN A 240 6.23 -3.93 4.15
C ASN A 240 6.76 -2.70 4.93
N VAL A 241 7.76 -2.00 4.41
CA VAL A 241 8.24 -0.72 4.97
C VAL A 241 7.13 0.33 4.91
N ALA A 242 6.47 0.48 3.76
CA ALA A 242 5.36 1.41 3.58
C ALA A 242 4.22 1.14 4.59
N PHE A 243 3.84 -0.12 4.80
CA PHE A 243 2.88 -0.48 5.83
C PHE A 243 3.36 -0.14 7.24
N ALA A 244 4.61 -0.47 7.58
CA ALA A 244 5.16 -0.20 8.91
C ALA A 244 5.23 1.31 9.22
N LEU A 245 5.56 2.14 8.23
CA LEU A 245 5.54 3.60 8.36
C LEU A 245 4.12 4.15 8.57
N ASN A 246 3.12 3.59 7.87
CA ASN A 246 1.71 3.93 8.13
C ASN A 246 1.27 3.54 9.55
N ILE A 247 1.71 2.38 10.03
CA ILE A 247 1.38 1.93 11.39
C ILE A 247 1.93 2.92 12.43
N ARG A 248 3.16 3.41 12.26
CA ARG A 248 3.73 4.43 13.16
C ARG A 248 2.83 5.66 13.27
N ILE A 249 2.26 6.13 12.16
CA ILE A 249 1.32 7.27 12.16
C ILE A 249 0.06 6.94 12.97
N PHE A 250 -0.46 5.72 12.86
CA PHE A 250 -1.62 5.29 13.66
C PHE A 250 -1.29 5.20 15.16
N GLU A 251 -0.12 4.65 15.50
CA GLU A 251 0.37 4.56 16.88
C GLU A 251 0.60 5.95 17.50
N GLU A 252 1.06 6.94 16.73
CA GLU A 252 1.14 8.32 17.21
C GLU A 252 -0.23 8.90 17.57
N ILE A 253 -1.28 8.50 16.86
CA ILE A 253 -2.64 8.93 17.19
C ILE A 253 -3.13 8.22 18.45
N ASP A 254 -2.76 6.96 18.68
CA ASP A 254 -3.03 6.28 19.96
C ASP A 254 -2.35 6.99 21.14
N VAL A 255 -1.08 7.38 20.98
CA VAL A 255 -0.34 8.18 21.97
C VAL A 255 -1.02 9.53 22.19
N TYR A 256 -1.39 10.22 21.11
CA TYR A 256 -2.09 11.51 21.19
C TYR A 256 -3.43 11.41 21.92
N ASN A 257 -4.17 10.31 21.73
CA ASN A 257 -5.45 10.06 22.40
C ASN A 257 -5.30 9.56 23.85
N GLY A 258 -4.08 9.40 24.35
CA GLY A 258 -3.84 8.93 25.71
C GLY A 258 -4.23 7.47 25.94
N VAL A 259 -4.18 6.62 24.90
CA VAL A 259 -4.44 5.19 25.03
C VAL A 259 -3.39 4.58 25.97
N GLU A 260 -3.84 3.88 27.01
CA GLU A 260 -2.95 3.30 28.03
C GLU A 260 -1.92 2.35 27.41
N GLY A 261 -0.64 2.59 27.72
CA GLY A 261 0.47 1.78 27.20
C GLY A 261 0.77 1.98 25.71
N ALA A 262 0.12 2.94 25.03
CA ALA A 262 0.42 3.25 23.65
C ALA A 262 1.85 3.78 23.51
N VAL A 263 2.57 3.21 22.55
CA VAL A 263 3.91 3.63 22.16
C VAL A 263 4.00 3.58 20.64
N VAL A 264 4.76 4.51 20.06
CA VAL A 264 5.15 4.42 18.66
C VAL A 264 6.32 3.44 18.58
N ARG A 265 6.22 2.41 17.73
CA ARG A 265 7.35 1.51 17.47
C ARG A 265 8.60 2.30 17.07
N PRO A 266 9.83 1.79 17.20
CA PRO A 266 11.03 2.47 16.68
C PRO A 266 11.08 2.50 15.14
N LEU A 267 11.79 3.47 14.56
CA LEU A 267 11.87 3.63 13.09
C LEU A 267 12.66 2.48 12.47
N GLU A 268 13.70 2.04 13.17
CA GLU A 268 14.61 0.97 12.78
C GLU A 268 13.84 -0.33 12.52
N PHE A 269 12.82 -0.63 13.33
CA PHE A 269 11.96 -1.79 13.14
C PHE A 269 11.11 -1.69 11.86
N ALA A 270 10.63 -0.49 11.53
CA ALA A 270 9.89 -0.26 10.29
C ALA A 270 10.80 -0.40 9.06
N LEU A 271 12.05 0.07 9.16
CA LEU A 271 13.03 0.04 8.07
C LEU A 271 13.77 -1.30 7.93
N GLU A 272 13.76 -2.16 8.96
CA GLU A 272 14.41 -3.48 8.94
C GLU A 272 14.00 -4.30 7.71
N GLN A 273 12.76 -4.11 7.23
CA GLN A 273 12.22 -4.81 6.08
C GLN A 273 12.86 -4.41 4.76
N ALA A 274 13.37 -3.18 4.61
CA ALA A 274 13.89 -2.61 3.35
C ALA A 274 15.10 -3.38 2.74
N GLY A 275 15.77 -4.19 3.56
CA GLY A 275 16.96 -4.94 3.18
C GLY A 275 16.81 -6.47 3.20
N LYS A 276 15.70 -7.02 3.74
CA LYS A 276 15.58 -8.48 3.96
C LYS A 276 15.70 -9.30 2.68
N TRP A 277 15.19 -8.79 1.56
CA TRP A 277 15.29 -9.47 0.27
C TRP A 277 16.75 -9.70 -0.20
N LYS A 278 17.67 -8.79 0.14
CA LYS A 278 19.11 -8.93 -0.20
C LYS A 278 19.76 -10.07 0.59
N MET A 279 19.31 -10.31 1.83
CA MET A 279 19.82 -11.38 2.69
C MET A 279 19.29 -12.74 2.25
N GLU A 280 18.00 -12.84 1.90
CA GLU A 280 17.40 -14.07 1.36
C GLU A 280 18.06 -14.51 0.04
N LYS A 281 18.48 -13.56 -0.81
CA LYS A 281 19.27 -13.87 -2.01
C LYS A 281 20.68 -14.38 -1.70
N LYS A 282 21.34 -13.84 -0.66
CA LYS A 282 22.66 -14.33 -0.22
C LYS A 282 22.59 -15.76 0.32
N GLU A 283 21.57 -16.08 1.10
CA GLU A 283 21.35 -17.46 1.60
C GLU A 283 21.05 -18.44 0.48
N LYS A 284 20.26 -18.04 -0.53
CA LYS A 284 20.01 -18.87 -1.72
C LYS A 284 21.17 -18.91 -2.72
N GLY A 285 22.09 -17.95 -2.66
CA GLY A 285 23.32 -17.88 -3.47
C GLY A 285 24.54 -18.53 -2.82
N GLY A 286 24.46 -18.92 -1.55
CA GLY A 286 25.50 -19.59 -0.78
C GLY A 286 25.43 -21.13 -0.84
N GLY A 287 25.08 -21.70 -1.99
CA GLY A 287 25.11 -23.14 -2.23
C GLY A 287 26.51 -23.66 -2.59
N GLY A 288 27.53 -23.26 -1.85
CA GLY A 288 28.85 -23.91 -1.89
C GLY A 288 28.84 -25.07 -0.90
N CYS A 289 28.97 -26.31 -1.40
CA CYS A 289 29.06 -27.51 -0.56
C CYS A 289 30.16 -27.32 0.50
N PRO A 290 29.85 -27.33 1.82
CA PRO A 290 30.84 -27.05 2.85
C PRO A 290 31.73 -28.26 3.17
N PHE A 291 31.62 -29.35 2.42
CA PHE A 291 32.53 -30.49 2.51
C PHE A 291 32.94 -30.95 1.12
N GLY A 292 34.13 -30.51 0.70
CA GLY A 292 34.80 -31.04 -0.47
C GLY A 292 35.30 -32.46 -0.22
N PHE A 293 35.08 -33.34 -1.19
CA PHE A 293 36.00 -34.44 -1.47
C PHE A 293 36.12 -34.63 -2.98
N THR A 294 37.35 -34.54 -3.43
CA THR A 294 37.84 -34.83 -4.78
C THR A 294 37.52 -36.26 -5.17
N SER A 295 37.06 -36.44 -6.41
CA SER A 295 36.91 -37.71 -7.09
C SER A 295 38.22 -38.52 -7.08
N LYS A 296 38.18 -39.74 -6.52
CA LYS A 296 39.02 -40.87 -6.94
C LYS A 296 38.22 -42.17 -6.88
N ASN A 297 38.24 -42.87 -8.02
CA ASN A 297 37.90 -44.27 -8.21
C ASN A 297 38.40 -45.18 -7.08
N SER A 298 37.57 -46.13 -6.63
CA SER A 298 37.87 -47.59 -6.69
C SER A 298 36.87 -48.45 -5.90
N LYS A 299 36.28 -49.42 -6.60
CA LYS A 299 35.96 -50.81 -6.21
C LYS A 299 35.86 -51.18 -4.71
N GLY A 300 34.72 -51.78 -4.37
CA GLY A 300 34.68 -53.08 -3.68
C GLY A 300 34.43 -53.11 -2.17
N GLY A 301 33.45 -53.91 -1.77
CA GLY A 301 33.52 -54.73 -0.55
C GLY A 301 32.81 -54.19 0.70
N CYS A 302 31.70 -54.83 1.08
CA CYS A 302 31.38 -55.03 2.49
C CYS A 302 32.49 -55.85 3.15
N PRO A 303 32.77 -55.64 4.45
CA PRO A 303 32.31 -56.65 5.41
C PRO A 303 31.86 -56.12 6.78
N VAL A 304 31.30 -57.10 7.50
CA VAL A 304 30.64 -57.15 8.80
C VAL A 304 31.62 -57.01 9.99
N SER A 305 31.03 -56.76 11.17
CA SER A 305 31.52 -56.97 12.56
C SER A 305 32.05 -55.72 13.27
N GLY A 306 31.77 -55.47 14.56
CA GLY A 306 30.99 -56.19 15.57
C GLY A 306 31.09 -55.47 16.93
N ARG A 307 30.23 -55.92 17.88
CA ARG A 307 30.29 -55.81 19.37
C ARG A 307 30.53 -54.40 19.97
N GLY A 308 29.55 -53.87 20.68
CA GLY A 308 29.28 -54.14 22.10
C GLY A 308 29.47 -52.81 22.84
N SER A 309 28.83 -52.44 23.93
CA SER A 309 27.96 -53.06 24.93
C SER A 309 27.51 -51.91 25.85
N THR A 310 26.30 -51.99 26.42
CA THR A 310 25.88 -51.51 27.78
C THR A 310 26.22 -50.06 28.19
N SER A 311 25.38 -49.23 28.79
CA SER A 311 24.25 -49.38 29.72
C SER A 311 23.77 -47.93 29.95
N SER A 312 22.49 -47.66 30.11
CA SER A 312 21.91 -47.44 31.45
C SER A 312 20.49 -46.93 31.24
N ALA A 313 19.53 -47.68 31.76
CA ALA A 313 18.14 -47.29 31.83
C ALA A 313 17.90 -46.46 33.10
N HIS A 314 17.21 -45.34 32.95
CA HIS A 314 16.39 -44.78 34.02
C HIS A 314 14.97 -44.52 33.50
N SER A 315 14.04 -45.24 34.12
CA SER A 315 12.59 -45.01 34.17
C SER A 315 12.28 -43.56 34.60
N ASN A 316 11.12 -42.94 34.41
CA ASN A 316 9.76 -43.45 34.27
C ASN A 316 8.83 -42.25 33.95
N LYS A 317 7.60 -42.57 33.52
CA LYS A 317 6.35 -41.79 33.66
C LYS A 317 6.06 -40.59 32.73
N ARG A 318 5.19 -40.92 31.76
CA ARG A 318 3.76 -40.52 31.68
C ARG A 318 3.49 -39.01 31.59
N GLY A 319 3.06 -38.58 30.39
CA GLY A 319 2.48 -37.27 30.11
C GLY A 319 1.86 -37.24 28.72
N GLU A 320 0.70 -37.86 28.60
CA GLU A 320 -0.17 -37.84 27.42
C GLU A 320 -0.66 -36.39 27.21
N ILE A 321 -0.07 -35.66 26.26
CA ILE A 321 -0.54 -34.34 25.86
C ILE A 321 -1.41 -34.51 24.63
N THR A 322 -2.70 -34.38 24.89
CA THR A 322 -3.77 -34.25 23.90
C THR A 322 -3.45 -33.13 22.91
N THR A 323 -3.56 -33.45 21.63
CA THR A 323 -3.48 -32.52 20.51
C THR A 323 -4.66 -31.55 20.59
N ARG A 324 -4.50 -30.45 21.33
CA ARG A 324 -5.46 -29.35 21.34
C ARG A 324 -5.43 -28.68 19.96
N GLY A 325 -6.49 -28.92 19.20
CA GLY A 325 -6.66 -28.46 17.83
C GLY A 325 -6.34 -26.99 17.66
N LYS A 326 -5.61 -26.69 16.59
CA LYS A 326 -5.45 -25.34 16.05
C LYS A 326 -6.84 -24.72 15.90
N THR A 327 -7.18 -23.77 16.76
CA THR A 327 -8.24 -22.81 16.45
C THR A 327 -7.76 -22.04 15.22
N GLU A 328 -8.27 -22.42 14.05
CA GLU A 328 -8.08 -21.67 12.82
C GLU A 328 -8.47 -20.21 13.10
N ALA A 329 -7.50 -19.30 12.98
CA ALA A 329 -7.71 -17.88 13.19
C ALA A 329 -8.77 -17.40 12.19
N ARG A 330 -10.00 -17.21 12.66
CA ARG A 330 -11.10 -16.68 11.85
C ARG A 330 -10.78 -15.23 11.47
N CYS A 331 -10.96 -14.90 10.20
CA CYS A 331 -10.85 -13.52 9.73
C CYS A 331 -12.04 -12.72 10.31
N PRO A 332 -11.80 -11.59 10.99
CA PRO A 332 -12.87 -10.80 11.56
C PRO A 332 -13.74 -10.16 10.48
N TRP A 333 -15.02 -10.03 10.80
CA TRP A 333 -15.99 -9.29 10.01
C TRP A 333 -15.56 -7.83 9.85
N PRO A 334 -15.77 -7.16 8.69
CA PRO A 334 -16.48 -7.61 7.47
C PRO A 334 -15.60 -8.29 6.39
N PHE A 335 -14.33 -8.58 6.68
CA PHE A 335 -13.34 -8.91 5.65
C PHE A 335 -13.42 -10.35 5.09
N ILE A 336 -14.24 -11.22 5.69
CA ILE A 336 -14.52 -12.56 5.16
C ILE A 336 -15.18 -12.49 3.76
N LEU A 337 -16.04 -11.48 3.53
CA LEU A 337 -16.73 -11.30 2.25
C LEU A 337 -15.79 -10.92 1.09
N LEU A 338 -14.61 -10.38 1.39
CA LEU A 338 -13.64 -9.91 0.39
C LEU A 338 -12.73 -11.03 -0.15
N HIS A 339 -12.62 -12.16 0.54
CA HIS A 339 -11.73 -13.25 0.13
C HIS A 339 -12.36 -14.65 0.14
N ASP A 340 -13.50 -14.86 0.81
CA ASP A 340 -14.30 -16.09 0.73
C ASP A 340 -15.81 -15.77 0.83
N PRO A 341 -16.45 -15.41 -0.31
CA PRO A 341 -17.86 -15.03 -0.34
C PRO A 341 -18.81 -16.16 0.08
N LYS A 342 -18.42 -17.43 -0.15
CA LYS A 342 -19.25 -18.59 0.18
C LYS A 342 -19.31 -18.81 1.70
N ARG A 343 -18.18 -18.70 2.40
CA ARG A 343 -18.18 -18.71 3.88
C ARG A 343 -18.83 -17.47 4.48
N GLY A 344 -18.66 -16.31 3.86
CA GLY A 344 -19.35 -15.08 4.29
C GLY A 344 -20.88 -15.25 4.30
N LEU A 345 -21.47 -15.88 3.28
CA LEU A 345 -22.93 -16.08 3.20
C LEU A 345 -23.51 -17.13 4.16
N GLN A 346 -22.65 -17.94 4.81
CA GLN A 346 -23.04 -18.96 5.80
C GLN A 346 -23.16 -18.39 7.23
N ASP A 347 -22.75 -17.14 7.45
CA ASP A 347 -22.86 -16.48 8.75
C ASP A 347 -24.22 -15.79 8.90
N TRP A 348 -25.01 -16.22 9.89
CA TRP A 348 -26.36 -15.71 10.16
C TRP A 348 -26.36 -14.20 10.46
N GLN A 349 -25.25 -13.65 10.97
CA GLN A 349 -25.10 -12.22 11.24
C GLN A 349 -25.18 -11.37 9.95
N ASN A 350 -24.82 -11.94 8.79
CA ASN A 350 -24.94 -11.25 7.50
C ASN A 350 -26.38 -11.17 7.00
N TRP A 351 -27.23 -12.13 7.37
CA TRP A 351 -28.66 -12.08 7.06
C TRP A 351 -29.40 -11.03 7.88
N LEU A 352 -28.96 -10.73 9.11
CA LEU A 352 -29.51 -9.62 9.89
C LEU A 352 -29.22 -8.24 9.27
N VAL A 353 -28.01 -8.03 8.75
CA VAL A 353 -27.64 -6.77 8.08
C VAL A 353 -28.37 -6.64 6.74
N LEU A 354 -28.45 -7.72 5.94
CA LEU A 354 -29.21 -7.72 4.69
C LEU A 354 -30.72 -7.52 4.93
N ALA A 355 -31.28 -8.10 5.98
CA ALA A 355 -32.66 -7.86 6.40
C ALA A 355 -32.88 -6.41 6.87
N GLY A 356 -31.89 -5.82 7.57
CA GLY A 356 -31.92 -4.41 7.96
C GLY A 356 -31.84 -3.45 6.77
N VAL A 357 -30.97 -3.71 5.80
CA VAL A 357 -30.85 -2.92 4.56
C VAL A 357 -32.11 -3.07 3.70
N TYR A 358 -32.63 -4.30 3.55
CA TYR A 358 -33.86 -4.55 2.80
C TYR A 358 -35.08 -3.90 3.48
N GLY A 359 -35.21 -4.03 4.80
CA GLY A 359 -36.25 -3.37 5.59
C GLY A 359 -36.20 -1.85 5.48
N PHE A 360 -35.01 -1.25 5.46
CA PHE A 360 -34.82 0.19 5.27
C PHE A 360 -35.23 0.64 3.86
N THR A 361 -34.87 -0.13 2.82
CA THR A 361 -35.29 0.19 1.44
C THR A 361 -36.79 0.05 1.21
N VAL A 362 -37.44 -0.95 1.82
CA VAL A 362 -38.90 -1.12 1.72
C VAL A 362 -39.63 0.02 2.47
N SER A 363 -39.14 0.43 3.64
CA SER A 363 -39.72 1.52 4.44
C SER A 363 -39.63 2.90 3.74
N LEU A 364 -38.53 3.16 3.03
CA LEU A 364 -38.37 4.37 2.20
C LEU A 364 -39.28 4.37 0.96
N ILE A 365 -39.58 3.20 0.39
CA ILE A 365 -40.48 3.07 -0.76
C ILE A 365 -41.96 3.20 -0.33
N THR A 366 -42.32 2.70 0.85
CA THR A 366 -43.70 2.80 1.38
C THR A 366 -44.03 4.16 2.00
N SER A 367 -43.04 4.94 2.46
CA SER A 367 -43.24 6.32 2.94
C SER A 367 -43.29 7.37 1.82
N SER A 368 -43.12 6.96 0.56
CA SER A 368 -43.11 7.82 -0.63
C SER A 368 -44.38 7.67 -1.49
N LYS A 369 -45.43 7.06 -0.92
CA LYS A 369 -46.80 7.03 -1.44
C LYS A 369 -47.74 7.55 -0.35
#